data_AF-A0A4S5AQE9-F1
#
_entry.id   AF-A0A4S5AQE9-F1
#
_cell.length_a   1.000
_cell.length_b   1.000
_cell.length_c   1.000
_cell.angle_alpha   90.00
_cell.angle_beta   90.00
_cell.angle_gamma   90.00
#
_symmetry.space_group_name_H-M   'P 1'
#
loop_
_entity.id
_entity.type
_entity.pdbx_description
1 polymer ?
#
loop_
_entity_poly.entity_id
_entity_poly.type
_entity_poly.pdbx_seq_one_letter_code
_entity_poly.pdbx_strand_id
1 'polypeptide(L)'
;MRFGCMGALVTCAVLLVGCTEDAKPVFQPEPAPAGVVTEYDEALEPSAAVLSLVPADATSLVVTDFEQLRLVLGLGTLESETTPQERARFWRMLPRTAALSQGLLRSVDQRLRQRFGFGQDDVTWEASYSGPVSGWVLAFDDEVPMRAVQRAVGAGVGPLSGAAVDTERRLVTSTTPPPIDDSWGVLPEVAALVGNEAASTYVERGCVDFGTVFGAGTKDRLASAPAAALRSLDPLEAFAVSFGGELATVQLGEDRADAFDRLRLADVMPPTDPEFGLAMGRGVADPSTGRLGYTIGDPAAAVELTLARKLPFAICED
;
A
#
# COMPACT_ATOMS: atom_id res chain seq x y z
N MET A 1 14.92 -22.86 90.71
CA MET A 1 14.19 -21.57 90.73
C MET A 1 14.73 -20.75 89.56
N ARG A 2 14.15 -20.83 88.35
CA ARG A 2 13.05 -20.00 87.81
C ARG A 2 13.31 -18.48 87.86
N PHE A 3 13.90 -17.97 86.77
CA PHE A 3 13.81 -16.63 86.17
C PHE A 3 14.24 -16.84 84.69
N GLY A 4 13.54 -16.53 83.59
CA GLY A 4 12.33 -15.76 83.38
C GLY A 4 12.60 -14.29 83.09
N CYS A 5 12.91 -13.91 81.84
CA CYS A 5 12.34 -12.72 81.18
C CYS A 5 12.90 -12.43 79.76
N MET A 6 11.95 -12.16 78.85
CA MET A 6 11.95 -11.21 77.73
C MET A 6 12.94 -11.37 76.56
N GLY A 7 12.47 -12.07 75.52
CA GLY A 7 12.90 -11.84 74.14
C GLY A 7 11.99 -10.82 73.46
N ALA A 8 12.57 -9.70 73.02
CA ALA A 8 11.92 -8.73 72.15
C ALA A 8 12.38 -9.00 70.69
N LEU A 9 11.48 -9.53 69.87
CA LEU A 9 11.70 -9.73 68.44
C LEU A 9 11.19 -8.49 67.71
N VAL A 10 12.12 -7.66 67.24
CA VAL A 10 11.85 -6.51 66.36
C VAL A 10 11.59 -7.05 64.96
N THR A 11 10.35 -6.90 64.49
CA THR A 11 9.91 -7.26 63.13
C THR A 11 10.21 -6.09 62.19
N CYS A 12 11.29 -6.18 61.40
CA CYS A 12 11.52 -5.26 60.28
C CYS A 12 10.64 -5.68 59.10
N ALA A 13 9.51 -5.01 58.91
CA ALA A 13 8.73 -5.07 57.68
C ALA A 13 9.39 -4.17 56.62
N VAL A 14 10.14 -4.78 55.69
CA VAL A 14 10.61 -4.11 54.47
C VAL A 14 9.49 -4.18 53.44
N LEU A 15 8.74 -3.08 53.29
CA LEU A 15 7.83 -2.87 52.19
C LEU A 15 8.65 -2.63 50.92
N LEU A 16 8.70 -3.62 50.04
CA LEU A 16 9.17 -3.46 48.66
C LEU A 16 8.11 -2.66 47.88
N VAL A 17 8.21 -1.33 47.90
CA VAL A 17 7.52 -0.47 46.94
C VAL A 17 8.33 -0.50 45.65
N GLY A 18 8.08 -1.53 44.84
CA GLY A 18 8.56 -1.59 43.47
C GLY A 18 7.67 -0.71 42.59
N CYS A 19 7.99 0.59 42.52
CA CYS A 19 7.52 1.43 41.42
C CYS A 19 8.16 0.91 40.13
N THR A 20 7.41 0.15 39.34
CA THR A 20 7.77 -0.07 37.94
C THR A 20 7.60 1.28 37.25
N GLU A 21 8.69 1.99 36.98
CA GLU A 21 8.68 3.08 36.03
C GLU A 21 8.16 2.51 34.71
N ASP A 22 6.98 2.97 34.29
CA ASP A 22 6.46 2.68 32.96
C ASP A 22 7.55 3.06 31.96
N ALA A 23 8.00 2.07 31.18
CA ALA A 23 8.99 2.31 30.14
C ALA A 23 8.47 3.42 29.25
N LYS A 24 9.22 4.53 29.18
CA LYS A 24 8.86 5.66 28.30
C LYS A 24 8.64 5.09 26.90
N PRO A 25 7.50 5.37 26.25
CA PRO A 25 7.28 4.94 24.88
C PRO A 25 8.45 5.39 24.02
N VAL A 26 9.13 4.43 23.39
CA VAL A 26 10.16 4.74 22.39
C VAL A 26 9.39 5.02 21.11
N PHE A 27 9.18 6.29 20.82
CA PHE A 27 8.69 6.71 19.51
C PHE A 27 9.79 6.43 18.49
N GLN A 28 9.54 5.51 17.57
CA GLN A 28 10.36 5.38 16.37
C GLN A 28 10.24 6.72 15.62
N PRO A 29 11.35 7.39 15.29
CA PRO A 29 11.29 8.57 14.45
C PRO A 29 10.67 8.16 13.10
N GLU A 30 9.64 8.88 12.70
CA GLU A 30 9.00 8.69 11.40
C GLU A 30 10.02 9.06 10.31
N PRO A 31 10.14 8.28 9.22
CA PRO A 31 10.97 8.67 8.10
C PRO A 31 10.55 10.06 7.62
N ALA A 32 11.50 10.97 7.46
CA ALA A 32 11.21 12.26 6.87
C ALA A 32 10.65 12.03 5.45
N PRO A 33 9.61 12.78 5.02
CA PRO A 33 9.07 12.64 3.68
C PRO A 33 10.20 12.76 2.66
N ALA A 34 10.25 11.80 1.74
CA ALA A 34 11.26 11.79 0.70
C ALA A 34 11.13 13.08 -0.12
N GLY A 35 12.25 13.78 -0.31
CA GLY A 35 12.32 14.89 -1.25
C GLY A 35 12.03 14.43 -2.68
N VAL A 36 11.98 15.40 -3.60
CA VAL A 36 11.82 15.18 -5.04
C VAL A 36 12.61 13.96 -5.53
N VAL A 37 11.90 13.00 -6.14
CA VAL A 37 12.46 11.78 -6.74
C VAL A 37 12.77 12.08 -8.20
N THR A 38 14.01 12.49 -8.49
CA THR A 38 14.40 12.89 -9.84
C THR A 38 14.74 11.71 -10.75
N GLU A 39 15.11 10.57 -10.18
CA GLU A 39 15.51 9.38 -10.95
C GLU A 39 14.98 8.12 -10.28
N TYR A 40 14.90 7.03 -11.05
CA TYR A 40 14.61 5.71 -10.51
C TYR A 40 15.76 5.27 -9.60
N ASP A 41 15.41 4.87 -8.38
CA ASP A 41 16.32 4.32 -7.38
C ASP A 41 15.74 3.00 -6.86
N GLU A 42 16.44 1.90 -7.13
CA GLU A 42 16.05 0.55 -6.72
C GLU A 42 16.19 0.31 -5.21
N ALA A 43 16.90 1.18 -4.49
CA ALA A 43 17.03 1.09 -3.04
C ALA A 43 15.81 1.65 -2.29
N LEU A 44 14.90 2.35 -2.99
CA LEU A 44 13.65 2.83 -2.42
C LEU A 44 12.58 1.73 -2.46
N GLU A 45 11.60 1.82 -1.57
CA GLU A 45 10.38 1.01 -1.66
C GLU A 45 9.74 1.15 -3.05
N PRO A 46 9.17 0.07 -3.63
CA PRO A 46 8.61 0.10 -4.99
C PRO A 46 7.61 1.23 -5.23
N SER A 47 6.82 1.59 -4.20
CA SER A 47 5.85 2.69 -4.24
C SER A 47 6.47 4.08 -4.41
N ALA A 48 7.71 4.27 -3.93
CA ALA A 48 8.48 5.50 -4.11
C ALA A 48 9.36 5.43 -5.37
N ALA A 49 10.02 4.29 -5.63
CA ALA A 49 10.92 4.10 -6.76
C ALA A 49 10.23 4.38 -8.11
N VAL A 50 8.97 3.95 -8.25
CA VAL A 50 8.21 4.07 -9.50
C VAL A 50 7.80 5.51 -9.84
N LEU A 51 7.80 6.45 -8.90
CA LEU A 51 7.24 7.80 -9.12
C LEU A 51 7.90 8.56 -10.28
N SER A 52 9.21 8.40 -10.47
CA SER A 52 9.94 9.00 -11.60
C SER A 52 9.55 8.44 -12.97
N LEU A 53 8.81 7.33 -13.00
CA LEU A 53 8.37 6.63 -14.21
C LEU A 53 6.89 6.88 -14.53
N VAL A 54 6.14 7.49 -13.61
CA VAL A 54 4.71 7.77 -13.76
C VAL A 54 4.53 9.19 -14.33
N PRO A 55 3.84 9.36 -15.47
CA PRO A 55 3.60 10.69 -16.04
C PRO A 55 2.76 11.59 -15.11
N ALA A 56 3.05 12.89 -15.09
CA ALA A 56 2.34 13.91 -14.30
C ALA A 56 0.81 13.89 -14.50
N ASP A 57 0.35 13.60 -15.72
CA ASP A 57 -1.06 13.56 -16.09
C ASP A 57 -1.81 12.30 -15.61
N ALA A 58 -1.11 11.29 -15.09
CA ALA A 58 -1.78 10.16 -14.44
C ALA A 58 -2.55 10.67 -13.21
N THR A 59 -3.62 9.98 -12.84
CA THR A 59 -4.45 10.31 -11.68
C THR A 59 -4.42 9.24 -10.60
N SER A 60 -4.02 8.01 -10.96
CA SER A 60 -3.88 6.92 -10.00
C SER A 60 -2.68 6.03 -10.32
N LEU A 61 -2.15 5.40 -9.28
CA LEU A 61 -1.06 4.45 -9.31
C LEU A 61 -1.40 3.26 -8.41
N VAL A 62 -1.14 2.06 -8.89
CA VAL A 62 -1.20 0.81 -8.16
C VAL A 62 0.18 0.20 -8.21
N VAL A 63 0.71 -0.24 -7.08
CA VAL A 63 1.97 -0.97 -6.97
C VAL A 63 1.71 -2.25 -6.19
N THR A 64 2.27 -3.37 -6.64
CA THR A 64 2.25 -4.65 -5.94
C THR A 64 3.67 -5.18 -5.86
N ASP A 65 4.16 -5.36 -4.65
CA ASP A 65 5.45 -5.96 -4.35
C ASP A 65 5.24 -7.46 -4.11
N PHE A 66 5.64 -8.28 -5.07
CA PHE A 66 5.49 -9.73 -4.96
C PHE A 66 6.48 -10.34 -3.99
N GLU A 67 7.65 -9.73 -3.78
CA GLU A 67 8.62 -10.21 -2.79
C GLU A 67 8.07 -10.03 -1.39
N GLN A 68 7.58 -8.83 -1.08
CA GLN A 68 6.96 -8.56 0.21
C GLN A 68 5.69 -9.39 0.43
N LEU A 69 4.87 -9.60 -0.60
CA LEU A 69 3.72 -10.50 -0.51
C LEU A 69 4.12 -11.95 -0.19
N ARG A 70 5.20 -12.46 -0.79
CA ARG A 70 5.71 -13.81 -0.48
C ARG A 70 6.13 -13.88 0.99
N LEU A 71 6.90 -12.89 1.47
CA LEU A 71 7.35 -12.80 2.86
C LEU A 71 6.18 -12.79 3.85
N VAL A 72 5.16 -11.95 3.62
CA VAL A 72 3.93 -11.90 4.44
C VAL A 72 3.19 -13.25 4.47
N LEU A 73 3.20 -13.99 3.36
CA LEU A 73 2.57 -15.30 3.25
C LEU A 73 3.42 -16.45 3.82
N GLY A 74 4.62 -16.14 4.35
CA GLY A 74 5.57 -17.14 4.82
C GLY A 74 6.06 -18.07 3.70
N LEU A 75 5.99 -17.60 2.45
CA LEU A 75 6.59 -18.24 1.29
C LEU A 75 7.89 -17.50 1.04
N GLY A 76 9.05 -18.15 1.09
CA GLY A 76 10.32 -17.48 0.77
C GLY A 76 10.36 -16.94 -0.67
N THR A 77 11.55 -16.51 -1.10
CA THR A 77 11.84 -16.18 -2.50
C THR A 77 11.49 -17.35 -3.43
N LEU A 78 10.84 -17.06 -4.57
CA LEU A 78 10.49 -18.07 -5.58
C LEU A 78 11.67 -18.28 -6.54
N GLU A 79 12.76 -18.83 -6.04
CA GLU A 79 14.00 -19.07 -6.77
C GLU A 79 13.89 -20.22 -7.78
N SER A 80 14.89 -20.35 -8.66
CA SER A 80 14.97 -21.41 -9.68
C SER A 80 14.76 -22.84 -9.13
N GLU A 81 15.10 -23.10 -7.86
CA GLU A 81 14.89 -24.39 -7.18
C GLU A 81 13.46 -24.58 -6.63
N THR A 82 12.66 -23.52 -6.53
CA THR A 82 11.29 -23.60 -6.00
C THR A 82 10.42 -24.49 -6.87
N THR A 83 9.73 -25.44 -6.23
CA THR A 83 8.96 -26.45 -6.94
C THR A 83 7.75 -25.83 -7.68
N PRO A 84 7.29 -26.44 -8.79
CA PRO A 84 6.08 -26.00 -9.47
C PRO A 84 4.83 -25.95 -8.56
N GLN A 85 4.79 -26.79 -7.51
CA GLN A 85 3.68 -26.84 -6.57
C GLN A 85 3.66 -25.64 -5.62
N GLU A 86 4.83 -25.20 -5.15
CA GLU A 86 4.97 -24.00 -4.31
C GLU A 86 4.66 -22.74 -5.09
N ARG A 87 5.19 -22.61 -6.32
CA ARG A 87 4.84 -21.52 -7.25
C ARG A 87 3.33 -21.47 -7.48
N ALA A 88 2.71 -22.61 -7.79
CA ALA A 88 1.26 -22.69 -7.98
C ALA A 88 0.47 -22.43 -6.68
N ARG A 89 1.04 -22.66 -5.50
CA ARG A 89 0.40 -22.33 -4.21
C ARG A 89 0.34 -20.82 -4.03
N PHE A 90 1.43 -20.10 -4.24
CA PHE A 90 1.47 -18.62 -4.16
C PHE A 90 0.35 -17.99 -5.00
N TRP A 91 0.31 -18.30 -6.30
CA TRP A 91 -0.67 -17.71 -7.22
C TRP A 91 -2.12 -18.12 -6.96
N ARG A 92 -2.37 -19.25 -6.28
CA ARG A 92 -3.72 -19.63 -5.85
C ARG A 92 -4.18 -18.87 -4.61
N MET A 93 -3.24 -18.43 -3.77
CA MET A 93 -3.54 -17.66 -2.56
C MET A 93 -3.71 -16.18 -2.87
N LEU A 94 -2.95 -15.64 -3.85
CA LEU A 94 -2.92 -14.22 -4.19
C LEU A 94 -4.31 -13.54 -4.30
N PRO A 95 -5.35 -14.12 -4.93
CA PRO A 95 -6.67 -13.47 -4.99
C PRO A 95 -7.37 -13.29 -3.64
N ARG A 96 -6.85 -13.87 -2.56
CA ARG A 96 -7.37 -13.78 -1.19
C ARG A 96 -6.51 -12.90 -0.29
N THR A 97 -5.49 -12.24 -0.85
CA THR A 97 -4.58 -11.36 -0.13
C THR A 97 -4.87 -9.91 -0.48
N ALA A 98 -4.19 -8.99 0.19
CA ALA A 98 -4.26 -7.57 -0.14
C ALA A 98 -3.38 -7.20 -1.35
N ALA A 99 -3.27 -8.07 -2.35
CA ALA A 99 -2.52 -7.78 -3.58
C ALA A 99 -3.39 -6.95 -4.53
N LEU A 100 -2.92 -5.78 -4.93
CA LEU A 100 -3.67 -4.90 -5.84
C LEU A 100 -3.54 -5.31 -7.30
N SER A 101 -2.54 -6.12 -7.63
CA SER A 101 -2.39 -6.74 -8.94
C SER A 101 -2.23 -8.25 -8.83
N GLN A 102 -2.67 -8.93 -9.88
CA GLN A 102 -2.66 -10.39 -9.95
C GLN A 102 -1.52 -10.96 -10.79
N GLY A 103 -0.60 -10.13 -11.30
CA GLY A 103 0.50 -10.54 -12.17
C GLY A 103 0.20 -10.32 -13.66
N LEU A 104 0.79 -9.27 -14.24
CA LEU A 104 0.56 -8.84 -15.63
C LEU A 104 0.90 -9.92 -16.68
N LEU A 105 1.98 -10.65 -16.46
CA LEU A 105 2.52 -11.65 -17.39
C LEU A 105 1.88 -13.03 -17.26
N ARG A 106 0.99 -13.25 -16.30
CA ARG A 106 0.42 -14.59 -16.03
C ARG A 106 -0.27 -15.24 -17.22
N SER A 107 -0.93 -14.46 -18.05
CA SER A 107 -1.62 -14.96 -19.25
C SER A 107 -0.66 -15.52 -20.31
N VAL A 108 0.62 -15.12 -20.27
CA VAL A 108 1.67 -15.52 -21.21
C VAL A 108 2.87 -16.23 -20.55
N ASP A 109 2.81 -16.44 -19.22
CA ASP A 109 3.90 -17.00 -18.40
C ASP A 109 4.47 -18.30 -18.98
N GLN A 110 3.60 -19.25 -19.35
CA GLN A 110 4.03 -20.52 -19.93
C GLN A 110 4.88 -20.32 -21.20
N ARG A 111 4.47 -19.39 -22.09
CA ARG A 111 5.20 -19.09 -23.32
C ARG A 111 6.53 -18.40 -23.02
N LEU A 112 6.54 -17.49 -22.04
CA LEU A 112 7.75 -16.80 -21.61
C LEU A 112 8.78 -17.81 -21.09
N ARG A 113 8.38 -18.73 -20.20
CA ARG A 113 9.28 -19.73 -19.63
C ARG A 113 9.85 -20.66 -20.68
N GLN A 114 8.99 -21.19 -21.54
CA GLN A 114 9.39 -22.17 -22.54
C GLN A 114 10.33 -21.61 -23.61
N ARG A 115 10.17 -20.34 -23.99
CA ARG A 115 10.90 -19.75 -25.13
C ARG A 115 12.00 -18.78 -24.73
N PHE A 116 11.90 -18.18 -23.55
CA PHE A 116 12.80 -17.11 -23.12
C PHE A 116 13.43 -17.38 -21.76
N GLY A 117 12.92 -18.35 -20.98
CA GLY A 117 13.54 -18.77 -19.72
C GLY A 117 13.21 -17.89 -18.52
N PHE A 118 12.20 -17.02 -18.63
CA PHE A 118 11.68 -16.20 -17.53
C PHE A 118 10.13 -16.20 -17.56
N GLY A 119 9.48 -15.69 -16.53
CA GLY A 119 8.02 -15.60 -16.41
C GLY A 119 7.59 -14.58 -15.37
N GLN A 120 6.35 -14.72 -14.90
CA GLN A 120 5.77 -13.83 -13.87
C GLN A 120 6.47 -13.97 -12.53
N ASP A 121 6.99 -15.15 -12.18
CA ASP A 121 7.63 -15.33 -10.87
C ASP A 121 8.91 -14.51 -10.72
N ASP A 122 9.53 -14.17 -11.86
CA ASP A 122 10.78 -13.42 -11.89
C ASP A 122 10.55 -11.89 -11.92
N VAL A 123 9.28 -11.46 -11.77
CA VAL A 123 8.91 -10.06 -11.51
C VAL A 123 8.92 -9.85 -9.99
N THR A 124 9.72 -8.89 -9.52
CA THR A 124 9.85 -8.55 -8.10
C THR A 124 8.69 -7.66 -7.66
N TRP A 125 8.41 -6.61 -8.42
CA TRP A 125 7.23 -5.77 -8.26
C TRP A 125 6.67 -5.33 -9.61
N GLU A 126 5.38 -5.02 -9.60
CA GLU A 126 4.70 -4.44 -10.75
C GLU A 126 3.87 -3.22 -10.35
N ALA A 127 3.80 -2.26 -11.26
CA ALA A 127 2.99 -1.08 -11.11
C ALA A 127 2.12 -0.82 -12.34
N SER A 128 0.96 -0.24 -12.12
CA SER A 128 0.10 0.29 -13.18
C SER A 128 -0.42 1.66 -12.80
N TYR A 129 -0.40 2.59 -13.74
CA TYR A 129 -0.99 3.92 -13.58
C TYR A 129 -2.12 4.12 -14.58
N SER A 130 -3.07 4.98 -14.22
CA SER A 130 -4.22 5.29 -15.07
C SER A 130 -4.72 6.73 -14.92
N GLY A 131 -5.62 7.12 -15.81
CA GLY A 131 -6.18 8.47 -15.90
C GLY A 131 -6.29 8.90 -17.37
N PRO A 132 -6.04 10.17 -17.70
CA PRO A 132 -5.81 10.64 -19.07
C PRO A 132 -4.73 9.84 -19.82
N VAL A 133 -3.74 9.33 -19.08
CA VAL A 133 -2.68 8.44 -19.56
C VAL A 133 -2.66 7.17 -18.70
N SER A 134 -2.35 6.04 -19.33
CA SER A 134 -2.33 4.74 -18.67
C SER A 134 -1.14 3.91 -19.14
N GLY A 135 -0.61 3.09 -18.24
CA GLY A 135 0.55 2.26 -18.52
C GLY A 135 0.95 1.40 -17.33
N TRP A 136 2.04 0.68 -17.49
CA TRP A 136 2.56 -0.23 -16.47
C TRP A 136 4.10 -0.27 -16.47
N VAL A 137 4.64 -0.69 -15.34
CA VAL A 137 6.08 -0.90 -15.09
C VAL A 137 6.24 -2.27 -14.44
N LEU A 138 7.21 -3.05 -14.91
CA LEU A 138 7.66 -4.30 -14.30
C LEU A 138 9.13 -4.15 -13.92
N ALA A 139 9.48 -4.52 -12.69
CA ALA A 139 10.85 -4.77 -12.29
C ALA A 139 11.13 -6.28 -12.25
N PHE A 140 12.28 -6.66 -12.77
CA PHE A 140 12.71 -8.04 -12.82
C PHE A 140 13.80 -8.32 -11.79
N ASP A 141 13.75 -9.53 -11.25
CA ASP A 141 14.73 -10.07 -10.32
C ASP A 141 16.16 -10.05 -10.89
N ASP A 142 17.14 -10.02 -9.98
CA ASP A 142 18.54 -9.86 -10.29
C ASP A 142 19.19 -11.01 -11.06
N GLU A 143 18.54 -12.17 -11.12
CA GLU A 143 19.00 -13.32 -11.87
C GLU A 143 18.46 -13.34 -13.31
N VAL A 144 17.44 -12.52 -13.63
CA VAL A 144 16.80 -12.52 -14.95
C VAL A 144 17.72 -11.97 -16.04
N PRO A 145 18.08 -12.75 -17.07
CA PRO A 145 18.88 -12.22 -18.16
C PRO A 145 18.06 -11.22 -19.00
N MET A 146 18.29 -9.92 -18.84
CA MET A 146 17.52 -8.87 -19.53
C MET A 146 17.56 -8.95 -21.06
N ARG A 147 18.58 -9.59 -21.64
CA ARG A 147 18.61 -9.93 -23.08
C ARG A 147 17.47 -10.87 -23.48
N ALA A 148 17.05 -11.79 -22.62
CA ALA A 148 15.90 -12.65 -22.85
C ALA A 148 14.59 -11.86 -22.84
N VAL A 149 14.46 -10.90 -21.93
CA VAL A 149 13.33 -9.96 -21.84
C VAL A 149 13.23 -9.12 -23.11
N GLN A 150 14.35 -8.53 -23.57
CA GLN A 150 14.41 -7.81 -24.85
C GLN A 150 13.96 -8.66 -26.04
N ARG A 151 14.37 -9.94 -26.10
CA ARG A 151 13.91 -10.85 -27.15
C ARG A 151 12.41 -11.13 -27.07
N ALA A 152 11.84 -11.23 -25.87
CA ALA A 152 10.40 -11.46 -25.69
C ALA A 152 9.57 -10.23 -26.12
N VAL A 153 10.03 -9.03 -25.76
CA VAL A 153 9.47 -7.75 -26.23
C VAL A 153 9.55 -7.64 -27.75
N GLY A 154 10.73 -7.89 -28.34
CA GLY A 154 10.90 -7.88 -29.80
C GLY A 154 10.10 -8.96 -30.54
N ALA A 155 9.74 -10.05 -29.85
CA ALA A 155 8.85 -11.10 -30.36
C ALA A 155 7.35 -10.81 -30.13
N GLY A 156 7.00 -9.66 -29.55
CA GLY A 156 5.62 -9.22 -29.35
C GLY A 156 4.81 -10.14 -28.43
N VAL A 157 5.40 -10.64 -27.34
CA VAL A 157 4.73 -11.60 -26.46
C VAL A 157 3.73 -10.92 -25.53
N GLY A 158 2.44 -10.99 -25.87
CA GLY A 158 1.35 -10.56 -24.98
C GLY A 158 1.47 -9.08 -24.59
N PRO A 159 1.32 -8.73 -23.29
CA PRO A 159 1.45 -7.35 -22.82
C PRO A 159 2.78 -6.69 -23.18
N LEU A 160 3.86 -7.46 -23.35
CA LEU A 160 5.20 -6.94 -23.66
C LEU A 160 5.34 -6.37 -25.07
N SER A 161 4.34 -6.53 -25.94
CA SER A 161 4.40 -6.05 -27.31
C SER A 161 4.49 -4.52 -27.36
N GLY A 162 5.60 -4.00 -27.89
CA GLY A 162 5.84 -2.55 -28.00
C GLY A 162 6.33 -1.87 -26.72
N ALA A 163 6.59 -2.65 -25.67
CA ALA A 163 7.16 -2.14 -24.41
C ALA A 163 8.61 -1.64 -24.60
N ALA A 164 9.03 -0.71 -23.74
CA ALA A 164 10.41 -0.27 -23.64
C ALA A 164 11.15 -1.10 -22.58
N VAL A 165 12.41 -1.46 -22.84
CA VAL A 165 13.25 -2.22 -21.92
C VAL A 165 14.41 -1.35 -21.47
N ASP A 166 14.51 -1.16 -20.16
CA ASP A 166 15.70 -0.61 -19.51
C ASP A 166 16.52 -1.76 -18.94
N THR A 167 17.62 -2.10 -19.60
CA THR A 167 18.45 -3.23 -19.19
C THR A 167 19.32 -2.93 -17.98
N GLU A 168 19.64 -1.66 -17.74
CA GLU A 168 20.51 -1.24 -16.64
C GLU A 168 19.74 -1.28 -15.34
N ARG A 169 18.52 -0.71 -15.35
CA ARG A 169 17.61 -0.71 -14.19
C ARG A 169 16.73 -1.94 -14.10
N ARG A 170 16.86 -2.87 -15.06
CA ARG A 170 16.10 -4.13 -15.15
C ARG A 170 14.58 -3.94 -15.21
N LEU A 171 14.15 -2.87 -15.86
CA LEU A 171 12.76 -2.49 -15.98
C LEU A 171 12.20 -2.80 -17.36
N VAL A 172 10.89 -3.03 -17.40
CA VAL A 172 10.11 -2.95 -18.63
C VAL A 172 8.91 -2.05 -18.40
N THR A 173 8.70 -1.11 -19.30
CA THR A 173 7.58 -0.15 -19.24
C THR A 173 6.70 -0.28 -20.47
N SER A 174 5.40 -0.10 -20.32
CA SER A 174 4.45 -0.13 -21.45
C SER A 174 4.73 0.94 -22.51
N THR A 175 5.33 2.05 -22.09
CA THR A 175 5.64 3.25 -22.87
C THR A 175 7.00 3.78 -22.45
N THR A 176 7.60 4.67 -23.25
CA THR A 176 8.81 5.40 -22.83
C THR A 176 8.51 6.20 -21.55
N PRO A 177 9.38 6.12 -20.51
CA PRO A 177 9.22 6.95 -19.31
C PRO A 177 9.19 8.45 -19.62
N PRO A 178 8.45 9.25 -18.85
CA PRO A 178 8.39 10.70 -19.04
C PRO A 178 9.74 11.37 -18.71
N PRO A 179 9.97 12.61 -19.18
CA PRO A 179 10.98 13.49 -18.61
C PRO A 179 10.76 13.69 -17.10
N ILE A 180 11.82 13.99 -16.36
CA ILE A 180 11.81 14.13 -14.89
C ILE A 180 10.76 15.15 -14.44
N ASP A 181 10.76 16.34 -15.05
CA ASP A 181 9.86 17.45 -14.71
C ASP A 181 8.38 17.15 -15.04
N ASP A 182 8.13 16.10 -15.84
CA ASP A 182 6.80 15.64 -16.25
C ASP A 182 6.43 14.31 -15.56
N SER A 183 7.04 14.00 -14.42
CA SER A 183 6.80 12.78 -13.64
C SER A 183 6.16 13.05 -12.28
N TRP A 184 5.55 12.03 -11.66
CA TRP A 184 5.09 12.13 -10.27
C TRP A 184 6.24 12.29 -9.27
N GLY A 185 7.47 11.96 -9.65
CA GLY A 185 8.65 12.10 -8.79
C GLY A 185 8.92 13.54 -8.34
N VAL A 186 8.49 14.54 -9.12
CA VAL A 186 8.64 15.96 -8.78
C VAL A 186 7.44 16.56 -8.04
N LEU A 187 6.40 15.77 -7.75
CA LEU A 187 5.21 16.20 -7.03
C LEU A 187 5.37 15.93 -5.52
N PRO A 188 5.72 16.93 -4.70
CA PRO A 188 5.96 16.73 -3.27
C PRO A 188 4.73 16.16 -2.53
N GLU A 189 3.53 16.54 -2.95
CA GLU A 189 2.26 16.07 -2.38
C GLU A 189 2.00 14.58 -2.60
N VAL A 190 2.63 13.98 -3.62
CA VAL A 190 2.57 12.52 -3.89
C VAL A 190 3.75 11.81 -3.25
N ALA A 191 4.96 12.36 -3.39
CA ALA A 191 6.19 11.77 -2.86
C ALA A 191 6.14 11.57 -1.34
N ALA A 192 5.49 12.48 -0.61
CA ALA A 192 5.32 12.39 0.84
C ALA A 192 4.38 11.25 1.31
N LEU A 193 3.57 10.66 0.42
CA LEU A 193 2.55 9.66 0.78
C LEU A 193 3.05 8.21 0.69
N VAL A 194 4.17 7.98 -0.02
CA VAL A 194 4.70 6.66 -0.35
C VAL A 194 6.03 6.41 0.34
N GLY A 195 6.66 5.25 0.08
CA GLY A 195 7.97 4.93 0.67
C GLY A 195 7.92 4.13 1.97
N ASN A 196 6.72 3.77 2.45
CA ASN A 196 6.55 2.82 3.54
C ASN A 196 6.50 1.40 2.99
N GLU A 197 7.15 0.46 3.69
CA GLU A 197 7.12 -0.97 3.37
C GLU A 197 5.68 -1.49 3.34
N ALA A 198 5.27 -2.04 2.20
CA ALA A 198 3.92 -2.56 2.01
C ALA A 198 3.90 -3.64 0.91
N ALA A 199 2.99 -4.61 1.05
CA ALA A 199 2.82 -5.66 0.05
C ALA A 199 2.16 -5.12 -1.24
N SER A 200 1.37 -4.05 -1.09
CA SER A 200 0.82 -3.29 -2.20
C SER A 200 0.46 -1.88 -1.75
N THR A 201 0.50 -0.93 -2.68
CA THR A 201 0.17 0.47 -2.45
C THR A 201 -0.70 1.00 -3.57
N TYR A 202 -1.79 1.67 -3.20
CA TYR A 202 -2.61 2.48 -4.09
C TYR A 202 -2.34 3.95 -3.82
N VAL A 203 -2.27 4.77 -4.86
CA VAL A 203 -2.18 6.22 -4.75
C VAL A 203 -3.18 6.83 -5.71
N GLU A 204 -3.90 7.85 -5.27
CA GLU A 204 -4.80 8.62 -6.10
C GLU A 204 -4.64 10.11 -5.84
N ARG A 205 -4.64 10.88 -6.92
CA ARG A 205 -4.63 12.35 -6.88
C ARG A 205 -6.06 12.85 -6.73
N GLY A 206 -6.24 13.79 -5.81
CA GLY A 206 -7.53 14.39 -5.52
C GLY A 206 -8.42 13.54 -4.61
N CYS A 207 -9.61 14.07 -4.37
CA CYS A 207 -10.68 13.36 -3.67
C CYS A 207 -11.40 12.38 -4.62
N VAL A 208 -12.13 11.45 -4.03
CA VAL A 208 -13.04 10.57 -4.76
C VAL A 208 -14.45 11.15 -4.76
N ASP A 209 -15.11 11.11 -5.92
CA ASP A 209 -16.51 11.52 -6.06
C ASP A 209 -17.41 10.74 -5.10
N PHE A 210 -18.30 11.44 -4.39
CA PHE A 210 -19.27 10.82 -3.49
C PHE A 210 -20.10 9.71 -4.18
N GLY A 211 -20.52 9.96 -5.41
CA GLY A 211 -21.31 9.02 -6.21
C GLY A 211 -20.55 7.75 -6.59
N THR A 212 -19.22 7.81 -6.67
CA THR A 212 -18.37 6.64 -6.90
C THR A 212 -18.34 5.75 -5.65
N VAL A 213 -18.24 6.36 -4.46
CA VAL A 213 -18.17 5.63 -3.19
C VAL A 213 -19.53 5.01 -2.80
N PHE A 214 -20.61 5.79 -2.84
CA PHE A 214 -21.91 5.42 -2.27
C PHE A 214 -23.05 5.30 -3.30
N GLY A 215 -22.72 5.38 -4.60
CA GLY A 215 -23.68 5.33 -5.68
C GLY A 215 -24.30 6.68 -6.05
N ALA A 216 -24.65 6.82 -7.33
CA ALA A 216 -25.24 8.03 -7.89
C ALA A 216 -26.57 8.42 -7.19
N GLY A 217 -26.77 9.71 -6.94
CA GLY A 217 -27.99 10.25 -6.31
C GLY A 217 -28.14 9.92 -4.81
N THR A 218 -27.13 9.33 -4.18
CA THR A 218 -27.14 9.10 -2.72
C THR A 218 -26.88 10.38 -1.94
N LYS A 219 -26.02 11.28 -2.45
CA LYS A 219 -25.67 12.57 -1.82
C LYS A 219 -26.91 13.43 -1.51
N ASP A 220 -27.82 13.54 -2.48
CA ASP A 220 -29.06 14.34 -2.37
C ASP A 220 -30.06 13.81 -1.34
N ARG A 221 -29.87 12.57 -0.88
CA ARG A 221 -30.74 11.88 0.08
C ARG A 221 -30.10 11.78 1.47
N LEU A 222 -28.92 12.36 1.67
CA LEU A 222 -28.27 12.35 2.97
C LEU A 222 -29.10 13.11 4.01
N ALA A 223 -29.18 12.55 5.21
CA ALA A 223 -29.69 13.26 6.36
C ALA A 223 -28.78 14.45 6.71
N SER A 224 -29.29 15.41 7.48
CA SER A 224 -28.57 16.65 7.78
C SER A 224 -27.23 16.45 8.50
N ALA A 225 -27.13 15.45 9.38
CA ALA A 225 -25.90 15.19 10.13
C ALA A 225 -24.77 14.60 9.25
N PRO A 226 -24.98 13.52 8.46
CA PRO A 226 -23.98 13.05 7.49
C PRO A 226 -23.60 14.11 6.45
N ALA A 227 -24.58 14.91 5.98
CA ALA A 227 -24.29 16.02 5.08
C ALA A 227 -23.39 17.07 5.74
N ALA A 228 -23.60 17.39 7.01
CA ALA A 228 -22.73 18.33 7.74
C ALA A 228 -21.31 17.78 7.93
N ALA A 229 -21.15 16.48 8.19
CA ALA A 229 -19.85 15.82 8.30
C ALA A 229 -19.06 15.85 6.98
N LEU A 230 -19.73 15.78 5.83
CA LEU A 230 -19.07 15.92 4.53
C LEU A 230 -18.51 17.33 4.30
N ARG A 231 -19.24 18.36 4.72
CA ARG A 231 -18.84 19.78 4.54
C ARG A 231 -17.70 20.23 5.44
N SER A 232 -17.37 19.45 6.47
CA SER A 232 -16.27 19.76 7.37
C SER A 232 -14.94 19.15 6.95
N LEU A 233 -14.90 18.43 5.82
CA LEU A 233 -13.68 17.81 5.32
C LEU A 233 -12.87 18.80 4.49
N ASP A 234 -11.57 18.83 4.73
CA ASP A 234 -10.63 19.60 3.92
C ASP A 234 -10.43 18.92 2.56
N PRO A 235 -10.05 19.62 1.47
CA PRO A 235 -9.72 18.95 0.22
C PRO A 235 -8.51 18.00 0.35
N LEU A 236 -8.42 17.03 -0.55
CA LEU A 236 -7.26 16.16 -0.73
C LEU A 236 -6.51 16.55 -2.00
N GLU A 237 -5.21 16.80 -1.90
CA GLU A 237 -4.34 16.89 -3.08
C GLU A 237 -4.03 15.50 -3.64
N ALA A 238 -3.79 14.54 -2.74
CA ALA A 238 -3.66 13.12 -3.03
C ALA A 238 -3.89 12.30 -1.74
N PHE A 239 -4.04 10.99 -1.89
CA PHE A 239 -3.98 10.03 -0.79
C PHE A 239 -3.32 8.72 -1.24
N ALA A 240 -2.77 7.97 -0.29
CA ALA A 240 -2.27 6.62 -0.52
C ALA A 240 -2.92 5.61 0.44
N VAL A 241 -3.05 4.36 0.00
CA VAL A 241 -3.47 3.21 0.80
C VAL A 241 -2.42 2.11 0.65
N SER A 242 -1.72 1.80 1.74
CA SER A 242 -0.69 0.79 1.80
C SER A 242 -1.18 -0.43 2.59
N PHE A 243 -1.04 -1.62 2.02
CA PHE A 243 -1.44 -2.88 2.65
C PHE A 243 -0.24 -3.62 3.23
N GLY A 244 -0.13 -3.64 4.56
CA GLY A 244 0.92 -4.32 5.32
C GLY A 244 0.37 -5.50 6.10
N GLY A 245 0.27 -6.68 5.47
CA GLY A 245 -0.19 -7.92 6.10
C GLY A 245 -1.63 -7.87 6.60
N GLU A 246 -1.83 -7.55 7.87
CA GLU A 246 -3.13 -7.46 8.54
C GLU A 246 -3.64 -6.01 8.69
N LEU A 247 -2.84 -5.02 8.28
CA LEU A 247 -3.15 -3.59 8.42
C LEU A 247 -3.23 -2.90 7.05
N ALA A 248 -4.19 -1.99 6.92
CA ALA A 248 -4.25 -1.02 5.84
C ALA A 248 -3.92 0.36 6.43
N THR A 249 -2.90 1.02 5.89
CA THR A 249 -2.47 2.35 6.30
C THR A 249 -2.80 3.34 5.20
N VAL A 250 -3.56 4.37 5.53
CA VAL A 250 -3.90 5.48 4.65
C VAL A 250 -3.04 6.67 5.00
N GLN A 251 -2.40 7.28 4.00
CA GLN A 251 -1.71 8.56 4.13
C GLN A 251 -2.51 9.64 3.40
N LEU A 252 -2.85 10.72 4.10
CA LEU A 252 -3.63 11.84 3.58
C LEU A 252 -2.81 13.13 3.41
N GLY A 253 -1.50 13.09 3.68
CA GLY A 253 -0.64 14.27 3.83
C GLY A 253 -0.56 14.74 5.29
N GLU A 254 0.42 15.57 5.64
CA GLU A 254 0.64 16.04 7.02
C GLU A 254 -0.47 17.00 7.50
N ASP A 255 -0.53 17.24 8.81
CA ASP A 255 -1.37 18.27 9.45
C ASP A 255 -2.88 18.21 9.12
N ARG A 256 -3.48 17.03 9.23
CA ARG A 256 -4.88 16.74 8.91
C ARG A 256 -5.80 16.81 10.10
N ALA A 257 -6.27 18.03 10.42
CA ALA A 257 -7.25 18.24 11.48
C ALA A 257 -8.55 17.45 11.27
N ASP A 258 -8.93 17.19 10.02
CA ASP A 258 -10.11 16.43 9.61
C ASP A 258 -9.93 14.89 9.65
N ALA A 259 -8.76 14.37 10.04
CA ALA A 259 -8.47 12.93 10.04
C ALA A 259 -9.46 12.11 10.89
N PHE A 260 -9.85 12.61 12.07
CA PHE A 260 -10.84 11.93 12.91
C PHE A 260 -12.24 11.93 12.29
N ASP A 261 -12.60 12.96 11.54
CA ASP A 261 -13.90 13.03 10.87
C ASP A 261 -13.94 12.08 9.68
N ARG A 262 -12.84 12.03 8.89
CA ARG A 262 -12.66 11.05 7.81
C ARG A 262 -12.76 9.61 8.28
N LEU A 263 -12.13 9.29 9.41
CA LEU A 263 -12.19 7.96 10.02
C LEU A 263 -13.63 7.54 10.32
N ARG A 264 -14.46 8.48 10.79
CA ARG A 264 -15.86 8.24 11.19
C ARG A 264 -16.84 8.25 10.03
N LEU A 265 -16.42 8.61 8.81
CA LEU A 265 -17.33 8.66 7.67
C LEU A 265 -18.00 7.32 7.42
N ALA A 266 -17.29 6.20 7.59
CA ALA A 266 -17.86 4.87 7.43
C ALA A 266 -18.98 4.56 8.44
N ASP A 267 -19.00 5.22 9.61
CA ASP A 267 -20.02 5.01 10.65
C ASP A 267 -21.29 5.83 10.41
N VAL A 268 -21.17 6.97 9.73
CA VAL A 268 -22.28 7.94 9.55
C VAL A 268 -22.80 8.00 8.12
N MET A 269 -22.05 7.48 7.15
CA MET A 269 -22.46 7.40 5.75
C MET A 269 -23.24 6.11 5.45
N PRO A 270 -23.98 6.07 4.33
CA PRO A 270 -24.56 4.82 3.84
C PRO A 270 -23.50 3.72 3.69
N PRO A 271 -23.87 2.45 3.86
CA PRO A 271 -22.92 1.35 3.68
C PRO A 271 -22.43 1.29 2.23
N THR A 272 -21.15 0.97 2.06
CA THR A 272 -20.56 0.62 0.76
C THR A 272 -20.91 -0.82 0.38
N ASP A 273 -20.60 -1.20 -0.87
CA ASP A 273 -20.69 -2.58 -1.36
C ASP A 273 -19.36 -2.97 -2.04
N PRO A 274 -18.54 -3.87 -1.47
CA PRO A 274 -18.74 -4.58 -0.19
C PRO A 274 -18.71 -3.63 1.02
N GLU A 275 -19.13 -4.09 2.21
CA GLU A 275 -19.22 -3.22 3.40
C GLU A 275 -17.83 -2.84 3.95
N PHE A 276 -17.53 -1.53 3.96
CA PHE A 276 -16.21 -1.01 4.34
C PHE A 276 -15.77 -1.47 5.73
N GLY A 277 -16.66 -1.36 6.73
CA GLY A 277 -16.32 -1.73 8.12
C GLY A 277 -16.03 -3.22 8.33
N LEU A 278 -16.48 -4.10 7.43
CA LEU A 278 -16.16 -5.53 7.45
C LEU A 278 -14.80 -5.81 6.79
N ALA A 279 -14.50 -5.11 5.69
CA ALA A 279 -13.23 -5.24 4.98
C ALA A 279 -12.07 -4.57 5.72
N MET A 280 -12.27 -3.32 6.16
CA MET A 280 -11.32 -2.45 6.83
C MET A 280 -12.00 -1.83 8.07
N GLY A 281 -11.73 -2.43 9.23
CA GLY A 281 -12.37 -2.07 10.50
C GLY A 281 -11.41 -1.52 11.54
N ARG A 282 -11.95 -1.16 12.72
CA ARG A 282 -11.19 -0.73 13.91
C ARG A 282 -10.17 0.38 13.61
N GLY A 283 -10.66 1.41 12.93
CA GLY A 283 -9.84 2.54 12.50
C GLY A 283 -9.17 3.29 13.66
N VAL A 284 -7.96 3.79 13.43
CA VAL A 284 -7.26 4.78 14.26
C VAL A 284 -6.80 5.93 13.38
N ALA A 285 -6.75 7.14 13.92
CA ALA A 285 -6.29 8.32 13.18
C ALA A 285 -5.20 9.05 13.96
N ASP A 286 -4.25 9.58 13.21
CA ASP A 286 -3.18 10.46 13.68
C ASP A 286 -3.22 11.75 12.86
N PRO A 287 -3.87 12.81 13.37
CA PRO A 287 -3.99 14.08 12.68
C PRO A 287 -2.66 14.75 12.34
N SER A 288 -1.61 14.59 13.15
CA SER A 288 -0.34 15.29 12.90
C SER A 288 0.37 14.79 11.64
N THR A 289 0.18 13.52 11.31
CA THR A 289 0.79 12.88 10.14
C THR A 289 -0.23 12.64 9.02
N GLY A 290 -1.51 12.94 9.29
CA GLY A 290 -2.66 12.61 8.46
C GLY A 290 -2.79 11.12 8.12
N ARG A 291 -2.32 10.26 9.02
CA ARG A 291 -2.40 8.81 8.87
C ARG A 291 -3.71 8.27 9.42
N LEU A 292 -4.35 7.36 8.68
CA LEU A 292 -5.41 6.49 9.19
C LEU A 292 -4.94 5.04 9.14
N GLY A 293 -5.10 4.27 10.21
CA GLY A 293 -4.80 2.84 10.24
C GLY A 293 -6.07 2.02 10.41
N TYR A 294 -6.22 0.94 9.66
CA TYR A 294 -7.34 0.00 9.76
C TYR A 294 -6.83 -1.43 9.90
N THR A 295 -7.54 -2.25 10.68
CA THR A 295 -7.36 -3.70 10.63
C THR A 295 -8.09 -4.27 9.42
N ILE A 296 -7.46 -5.18 8.69
CA ILE A 296 -8.04 -5.86 7.53
C ILE A 296 -8.82 -7.09 8.01
N GLY A 297 -10.15 -7.04 7.92
CA GLY A 297 -11.03 -8.17 8.22
C GLY A 297 -11.21 -9.11 7.02
N ASP A 298 -11.25 -8.55 5.82
CA ASP A 298 -11.32 -9.29 4.54
C ASP A 298 -10.37 -8.62 3.52
N PRO A 299 -9.19 -9.20 3.26
CA PRO A 299 -8.21 -8.62 2.34
C PRO A 299 -8.70 -8.49 0.90
N ALA A 300 -9.52 -9.44 0.42
CA ALA A 300 -10.03 -9.40 -0.95
C ALA A 300 -11.07 -8.28 -1.10
N ALA A 301 -11.95 -8.13 -0.11
CA ALA A 301 -12.91 -7.02 -0.09
C ALA A 301 -12.20 -5.66 0.05
N ALA A 302 -11.11 -5.57 0.83
CA ALA A 302 -10.34 -4.34 0.97
C ALA A 302 -9.66 -3.91 -0.36
N VAL A 303 -9.12 -4.87 -1.10
CA VAL A 303 -8.60 -4.66 -2.47
C VAL A 303 -9.71 -4.22 -3.41
N GLU A 304 -10.87 -4.90 -3.37
CA GLU A 304 -12.02 -4.54 -4.21
C GLU A 304 -12.48 -3.10 -3.96
N LEU A 305 -12.63 -2.71 -2.69
CA LEU A 305 -12.99 -1.33 -2.32
C LEU A 305 -11.97 -0.32 -2.82
N THR A 306 -10.68 -0.63 -2.69
CA THR A 306 -9.60 0.28 -3.09
C THR A 306 -9.57 0.46 -4.61
N LEU A 307 -9.57 -0.63 -5.37
CA LEU A 307 -9.55 -0.57 -6.83
C LEU A 307 -10.85 -0.01 -7.42
N ALA A 308 -11.99 -0.23 -6.76
CA ALA A 308 -13.28 0.37 -7.14
C ALA A 308 -13.46 1.80 -6.64
N ARG A 309 -12.46 2.36 -5.92
CA ARG A 309 -12.49 3.70 -5.34
C ARG A 309 -13.69 3.90 -4.40
N LYS A 310 -14.09 2.87 -3.67
CA LYS A 310 -15.16 2.92 -2.66
C LYS A 310 -14.58 3.12 -1.27
N LEU A 311 -13.91 4.26 -1.09
CA LEU A 311 -13.17 4.61 0.12
C LEU A 311 -13.82 5.83 0.81
N PRO A 312 -14.64 5.63 1.86
CA PRO A 312 -15.34 6.72 2.56
C PRO A 312 -14.41 7.86 3.00
N PHE A 313 -13.23 7.54 3.51
CA PHE A 313 -12.26 8.52 3.99
C PHE A 313 -11.70 9.43 2.89
N ALA A 314 -11.89 9.11 1.60
CA ALA A 314 -11.28 9.82 0.48
C ALA A 314 -12.24 10.82 -0.22
N ILE A 315 -13.49 10.94 0.25
CA ILE A 315 -14.44 11.91 -0.30
C ILE A 315 -14.14 13.33 0.20
N CYS A 316 -14.60 14.32 -0.55
CA CYS A 316 -14.62 15.73 -0.16
C CYS A 316 -15.96 16.37 -0.59
N GLU A 317 -16.22 17.60 -0.15
CA GLU A 317 -17.26 18.42 -0.77
C GLU A 317 -16.76 18.91 -2.14
N ASP A 318 -17.64 18.86 -3.16
CA ASP A 318 -17.35 19.36 -4.52
C ASP A 318 -17.50 20.88 -4.59
#